data_AF-E4TTA2-F1
#
_entry.id   AF-E4TTA2-F1
#
_cell.length_a   1.000
_cell.length_b   1.000
_cell.length_c   1.000
_cell.angle_alpha   90.00
_cell.angle_beta   90.00
_cell.angle_gamma   90.00
#
_symmetry.space_group_name_H-M   'P 1'
#
loop_
_entity.id
_entity.type
_entity.pdbx_description
1 polymer ?
#
loop_
_entity_poly.entity_id
_entity_poly.type
_entity_poly.pdbx_seq_one_letter_code
_entity_poly.pdbx_strand_id
1 'polypeptide(L)'
;MKYCGKSIPSRSKYDKIQPRKCHLPENHKGKCEEFPFLKDLTKSHKRVSDKIKRDSTMTTGAAWKSDDAGPNRILRWVMLLNDEELLKYGIDISALKPQVVSKIKEKGADYDSCIQVAIKLTWLAYQMPGAPDCSQAIKEYLIEHFGELKNETVCSICLDNLPFDLFHSAQRGKANIETCHLNPRIHNSENVGFAHRECNIAQGNKTLEEFYEWIAGILDRANKS
;
A
#
# COMPACT_ATOMS: atom_id res chain seq x y z
N MET A 1 -18.79 9.14 1.02
CA MET A 1 -19.14 9.02 2.45
C MET A 1 -18.48 10.06 3.35
N LYS A 2 -19.09 10.36 4.51
CA LYS A 2 -18.42 11.06 5.62
C LYS A 2 -17.99 10.06 6.70
N TYR A 3 -16.75 10.15 7.17
CA TYR A 3 -16.23 9.29 8.24
C TYR A 3 -16.56 9.83 9.64
N CYS A 4 -16.59 8.92 10.61
CA CYS A 4 -16.73 9.25 12.02
C CYS A 4 -15.60 10.16 12.54
N GLY A 5 -14.35 9.93 12.13
CA GLY A 5 -13.21 10.80 12.43
C GLY A 5 -12.77 10.86 13.90
N LYS A 6 -13.53 10.26 14.84
CA LYS A 6 -13.17 10.22 16.27
C LYS A 6 -11.80 9.57 16.47
N SER A 7 -10.99 10.17 17.34
CA SER A 7 -9.69 9.64 17.71
C SER A 7 -9.82 8.29 18.41
N ILE A 8 -8.99 7.33 18.02
CA ILE A 8 -8.93 5.99 18.59
C ILE A 8 -7.69 5.93 19.50
N PRO A 9 -7.85 5.64 20.81
CA PRO A 9 -6.72 5.51 21.72
C PRO A 9 -5.69 4.52 21.21
N SER A 10 -4.42 4.94 21.18
CA SER A 10 -3.32 4.13 20.69
C SER A 10 -2.16 4.17 21.68
N ARG A 11 -1.46 3.04 21.82
CA ARG A 11 -0.17 2.97 22.53
C ARG A 11 1.02 3.22 21.61
N SER A 12 0.77 3.58 20.35
CA SER A 12 1.83 3.89 19.38
C SER A 12 2.64 5.08 19.86
N LYS A 13 3.97 5.00 19.79
CA LYS A 13 4.85 6.15 20.06
C LYS A 13 4.58 7.33 19.11
N TYR A 14 3.97 7.06 17.96
CA TYR A 14 3.66 8.05 16.93
C TYR A 14 2.27 8.70 17.08
N ASP A 15 1.49 8.36 18.11
CA ASP A 15 0.12 8.85 18.29
C ASP A 15 0.06 10.39 18.46
N LYS A 16 1.11 10.99 19.01
CA LYS A 16 1.25 12.45 19.15
C LYS A 16 1.47 13.17 17.81
N ILE A 17 2.01 12.48 16.81
CA ILE A 17 2.23 13.04 15.47
C ILE A 17 0.92 13.03 14.70
N GLN A 18 0.26 11.87 14.70
CA GLN A 18 -0.97 11.64 14.00
C GLN A 18 -1.82 10.68 14.83
N PRO A 19 -2.90 11.16 15.47
CA PRO A 19 -3.81 10.28 16.17
C PRO A 19 -4.52 9.40 15.16
N ARG A 20 -4.73 8.14 15.53
CA ARG A 20 -5.56 7.21 14.74
C ARG A 20 -6.99 7.71 14.74
N LYS A 21 -7.63 7.69 13.58
CA LYS A 21 -9.03 8.12 13.40
C LYS A 21 -9.93 6.94 13.04
N CYS A 22 -11.20 7.06 13.43
CA CYS A 22 -12.25 6.12 13.03
C CYS A 22 -12.66 6.34 11.57
N HIS A 23 -12.68 5.25 10.79
CA HIS A 23 -13.14 5.26 9.39
C HIS A 23 -14.45 4.50 9.19
N LEU A 24 -15.18 4.21 10.26
CA LEU A 24 -16.58 3.83 10.12
C LEU A 24 -17.41 5.05 9.66
N PRO A 25 -18.60 4.83 9.05
CA PRO A 25 -19.50 5.92 8.70
C PRO A 25 -19.80 6.85 9.89
N GLU A 26 -20.09 8.11 9.62
CA GLU A 26 -20.58 9.04 10.64
C GLU A 26 -21.81 8.45 11.36
N ASN A 27 -21.90 8.67 12.68
CA ASN A 27 -22.97 8.12 13.54
C ASN A 27 -23.06 6.58 13.59
N HIS A 28 -21.99 5.85 13.26
CA HIS A 28 -21.95 4.40 13.44
C HIS A 28 -22.24 3.99 14.90
N LYS A 29 -22.82 2.79 15.07
CA LYS A 29 -22.99 2.15 16.38
C LYS A 29 -21.75 1.31 16.71
N GLY A 30 -21.50 1.10 17.99
CA GLY A 30 -20.40 0.26 18.47
C GLY A 30 -19.05 0.98 18.54
N LYS A 31 -17.97 0.18 18.63
CA LYS A 31 -16.61 0.68 18.86
C LYS A 31 -16.04 1.31 17.58
N CYS A 32 -15.31 2.42 17.72
CA CYS A 32 -14.57 3.02 16.62
C CYS A 32 -13.47 2.08 16.10
N GLU A 33 -13.34 1.98 14.78
CA GLU A 33 -12.38 1.12 14.09
C GLU A 33 -11.58 1.93 13.04
N GLU A 34 -10.26 1.72 13.02
CA GLU A 34 -9.34 2.41 12.09
C GLU A 34 -9.38 1.80 10.68
N PHE A 35 -9.56 0.48 10.58
CA PHE A 35 -9.59 -0.26 9.31
C PHE A 35 -10.84 -1.18 9.23
N PRO A 36 -12.06 -0.63 9.31
CA PRO A 36 -13.28 -1.44 9.35
C PRO A 36 -13.48 -2.27 8.07
N PHE A 37 -13.04 -1.74 6.93
CA PHE A 37 -13.09 -2.39 5.61
C PHE A 37 -12.20 -3.64 5.51
N LEU A 38 -11.20 -3.80 6.39
CA LEU A 38 -10.36 -4.99 6.47
C LEU A 38 -10.90 -6.07 7.42
N LYS A 39 -12.04 -5.84 8.09
CA LYS A 39 -12.52 -6.70 9.19
C LYS A 39 -12.74 -8.14 8.78
N ASP A 40 -13.36 -8.39 7.62
CA ASP A 40 -13.62 -9.76 7.16
C ASP A 40 -12.34 -10.44 6.67
N LEU A 41 -11.50 -9.76 5.89
CA LEU A 41 -10.16 -10.26 5.52
C LEU A 41 -9.30 -10.55 6.75
N THR A 42 -9.41 -9.77 7.82
CA THR A 42 -8.65 -10.01 9.06
C THR A 42 -9.05 -11.34 9.70
N LYS A 43 -10.33 -11.73 9.59
CA LYS A 43 -10.84 -13.00 10.12
C LYS A 43 -10.49 -14.19 9.23
N SER A 44 -10.69 -14.08 7.92
CA SER A 44 -10.55 -15.21 6.99
C SER A 44 -9.16 -15.30 6.35
N HIS A 45 -8.53 -14.17 6.04
CA HIS A 45 -7.28 -14.07 5.26
C HIS A 45 -6.30 -13.07 5.88
N LYS A 46 -5.97 -13.27 7.17
CA LYS A 46 -5.21 -12.30 7.98
C LYS A 46 -3.91 -11.82 7.30
N ARG A 47 -3.21 -12.69 6.59
CA ARG A 47 -1.96 -12.34 5.87
C ARG A 47 -2.19 -11.28 4.78
N VAL A 48 -3.32 -11.34 4.08
CA VAL A 48 -3.71 -10.37 3.06
C VAL A 48 -4.06 -9.04 3.72
N SER A 49 -4.86 -9.06 4.79
CA SER A 49 -5.18 -7.87 5.59
C SER A 49 -3.93 -7.18 6.14
N ASP A 50 -3.01 -7.94 6.74
CA ASP A 50 -1.74 -7.42 7.26
C ASP A 50 -0.87 -6.85 6.13
N LYS A 51 -0.84 -7.48 4.95
CA LYS A 51 -0.10 -7.00 3.78
C LYS A 51 -0.66 -5.66 3.31
N ILE A 52 -1.97 -5.57 3.10
CA ILE A 52 -2.64 -4.32 2.67
C ILE A 52 -2.32 -3.23 3.68
N LYS A 53 -2.61 -3.45 4.97
CA LYS A 53 -2.34 -2.47 6.02
C LYS A 53 -0.88 -2.02 6.03
N ARG A 54 0.07 -2.95 5.93
CA ARG A 54 1.50 -2.65 5.92
C ARG A 54 1.90 -1.83 4.70
N ASP A 55 1.52 -2.27 3.51
CA ASP A 55 2.00 -1.67 2.26
C ASP A 55 1.39 -0.25 2.07
N SER A 56 0.19 -0.04 2.61
CA SER A 56 -0.46 1.27 2.71
C SER A 56 0.16 2.20 3.75
N THR A 57 0.57 1.72 4.92
CA THR A 57 0.94 2.61 6.05
C THR A 57 2.42 2.68 6.36
N MET A 58 3.20 1.70 5.93
CA MET A 58 4.62 1.57 6.28
C MET A 58 5.50 1.85 5.06
N THR A 59 6.67 2.43 5.29
CA THR A 59 7.73 2.48 4.29
C THR A 59 8.28 1.08 4.03
N THR A 60 8.66 0.81 2.78
CA THR A 60 9.32 -0.46 2.41
C THR A 60 10.74 -0.47 2.98
N GLY A 61 11.04 -1.48 3.79
CA GLY A 61 12.37 -1.76 4.37
C GLY A 61 12.53 -3.26 4.60
N ALA A 62 13.78 -3.75 4.52
CA ALA A 62 14.09 -5.16 4.70
C ALA A 62 13.66 -5.65 6.10
N ALA A 63 13.47 -6.96 6.28
CA ALA A 63 13.19 -7.49 7.62
C ALA A 63 14.42 -7.46 8.55
N TRP A 64 15.60 -7.17 8.00
CA TRP A 64 16.89 -7.14 8.69
C TRP A 64 17.49 -5.72 8.67
N LYS A 65 18.10 -5.32 9.80
CA LYS A 65 18.95 -4.14 9.87
C LYS A 65 20.16 -4.39 8.96
N SER A 66 20.33 -3.59 7.92
CA SER A 66 21.62 -3.41 7.26
C SER A 66 21.91 -1.93 7.22
N ASP A 67 23.18 -1.56 7.38
CA ASP A 67 23.63 -0.16 7.40
C ASP A 67 23.25 0.58 6.10
N ASP A 68 23.07 -0.16 4.99
CA ASP A 68 22.64 0.36 3.69
C ASP A 68 21.11 0.51 3.51
N ALA A 69 20.28 -0.07 4.40
CA ALA A 69 18.82 -0.08 4.22
C ALA A 69 18.08 0.99 5.04
N GLY A 70 18.75 1.57 6.05
CA GLY A 70 18.14 2.53 6.96
C GLY A 70 17.11 1.92 7.91
N PRO A 71 16.40 2.75 8.69
CA PRO A 71 15.42 2.28 9.66
C PRO A 71 14.22 1.61 8.98
N ASN A 72 13.95 0.37 9.39
CA ASN A 72 12.94 -0.49 8.76
C ASN A 72 11.53 -0.18 9.27
N ARG A 73 10.57 -0.17 8.33
CA ARG A 73 9.14 -0.11 8.60
C ARG A 73 8.78 1.08 9.51
N ILE A 74 8.97 2.28 9.00
CA ILE A 74 8.46 3.51 9.63
C ILE A 74 7.09 3.83 9.01
N LEU A 75 6.18 4.41 9.78
CA LEU A 75 4.91 4.91 9.24
C LEU A 75 5.18 6.01 8.20
N ARG A 76 4.49 5.97 7.06
CA ARG A 76 4.73 6.92 5.96
C ARG A 76 4.53 8.37 6.37
N TRP A 77 3.54 8.67 7.21
CA TRP A 77 3.31 10.04 7.70
C TRP A 77 4.36 10.50 8.72
N VAL A 78 5.03 9.58 9.40
CA VAL A 78 6.15 9.92 10.29
C VAL A 78 7.34 10.38 9.46
N MET A 79 7.53 9.84 8.25
CA MET A 79 8.60 10.26 7.34
C MET A 79 8.41 11.66 6.74
N LEU A 80 7.28 12.31 6.98
CA LEU A 80 7.06 13.71 6.61
C LEU A 80 7.63 14.70 7.63
N LEU A 81 8.02 14.22 8.82
CA LEU A 81 8.67 15.05 9.83
C LEU A 81 10.07 15.48 9.39
N ASN A 82 10.53 16.60 9.96
CA ASN A 82 11.91 17.03 9.77
C ASN A 82 12.91 16.16 10.56
N ASP A 83 14.19 16.31 10.25
CA ASP A 83 15.28 15.48 10.78
C ASP A 83 15.38 15.57 12.32
N GLU A 84 15.19 16.76 12.89
CA GLU A 84 15.22 16.98 14.35
C GLU A 84 14.07 16.26 15.06
N GLU A 85 12.88 16.27 14.46
CA GLU A 85 11.72 15.58 15.00
C GLU A 85 11.85 14.06 14.86
N LEU A 86 12.36 13.57 13.74
CA LEU A 86 12.65 12.15 13.52
C LEU A 86 13.64 11.61 14.58
N LEU A 87 14.66 12.40 14.92
CA LEU A 87 15.64 12.03 15.94
C LEU A 87 14.99 11.80 17.31
N LYS A 88 13.97 12.59 17.68
CA LYS A 88 13.19 12.40 18.94
C LYS A 88 12.49 11.03 19.00
N TYR A 89 12.24 10.41 17.85
CA TYR A 89 11.65 9.06 17.75
C TYR A 89 12.68 7.95 17.52
N GLY A 90 13.98 8.26 17.62
CA GLY A 90 15.10 7.35 17.41
C GLY A 90 15.37 7.05 15.92
N ILE A 91 14.98 7.96 15.03
CA ILE A 91 15.20 7.85 13.59
C ILE A 91 16.26 8.88 13.22
N ASP A 92 17.52 8.47 13.25
CA ASP A 92 18.63 9.32 12.80
C ASP A 92 18.87 9.10 11.31
N ILE A 93 18.44 10.06 10.50
CA ILE A 93 18.67 10.06 9.05
C ILE A 93 19.97 10.77 8.66
N SER A 94 20.59 11.54 9.56
CA SER A 94 21.84 12.25 9.29
C SER A 94 23.03 11.30 9.13
N ALA A 95 22.97 10.16 9.81
CA ALA A 95 23.96 9.08 9.72
C ALA A 95 23.84 8.23 8.45
N LEU A 96 22.84 8.45 7.60
CA LEU A 96 22.59 7.65 6.40
C LEU A 96 23.20 8.29 5.14
N LYS A 97 23.56 7.45 4.16
CA LYS A 97 24.02 7.91 2.85
C LYS A 97 22.95 8.80 2.19
N PRO A 98 23.31 9.88 1.48
CA PRO A 98 22.33 10.80 0.85
C PRO A 98 21.29 10.10 -0.04
N GLN A 99 21.72 9.08 -0.79
CA GLN A 99 20.84 8.28 -1.64
C GLN A 99 19.80 7.48 -0.83
N VAL A 100 20.17 7.01 0.38
CA VAL A 100 19.27 6.31 1.29
C VAL A 100 18.26 7.30 1.89
N VAL A 101 18.73 8.49 2.30
CA VAL A 101 17.86 9.56 2.80
C VAL A 101 16.81 9.95 1.76
N SER A 102 17.20 10.19 0.51
CA SER A 102 16.27 10.50 -0.60
C SER A 102 15.23 9.39 -0.77
N LYS A 103 15.67 8.12 -0.83
CA LYS A 103 14.77 6.97 -1.00
C LYS A 103 13.77 6.80 0.13
N ILE A 104 14.13 7.12 1.37
CA ILE A 104 13.22 6.99 2.52
C ILE A 104 12.26 8.18 2.55
N LYS A 105 12.74 9.41 2.33
CA LYS A 105 11.88 10.61 2.28
C LYS A 105 10.86 10.55 1.14
N GLU A 106 11.25 10.01 -0.02
CA GLU A 106 10.35 9.78 -1.17
C GLU A 106 9.17 8.84 -0.87
N LYS A 107 9.21 8.07 0.24
CA LYS A 107 8.12 7.16 0.64
C LYS A 107 7.14 7.80 1.61
N GLY A 108 7.37 9.04 2.03
CA GLY A 108 6.48 9.81 2.89
C GLY A 108 5.11 10.00 2.23
N ALA A 109 4.06 9.89 3.03
CA ALA A 109 2.68 10.10 2.60
C ALA A 109 1.83 10.46 3.83
N ASP A 110 0.84 11.33 3.66
CA ASP A 110 -0.05 11.71 4.75
C ASP A 110 -0.96 10.54 5.16
N TYR A 111 -1.51 10.64 6.37
CA TYR A 111 -2.32 9.59 6.96
C TYR A 111 -3.59 9.28 6.16
N ASP A 112 -4.31 10.33 5.72
CA ASP A 112 -5.58 10.15 5.02
C ASP A 112 -5.34 9.47 3.66
N SER A 113 -4.27 9.85 2.93
CA SER A 113 -3.82 9.16 1.72
C SER A 113 -3.46 7.69 1.97
N CYS A 114 -2.74 7.38 3.05
CA CYS A 114 -2.43 5.99 3.42
C CYS A 114 -3.69 5.16 3.68
N ILE A 115 -4.71 5.76 4.31
CA ILE A 115 -6.00 5.10 4.54
C ILE A 115 -6.75 4.88 3.23
N GLN A 116 -6.82 5.89 2.34
CA GLN A 116 -7.46 5.73 1.02
C GLN A 116 -6.78 4.63 0.20
N VAL A 117 -5.45 4.53 0.25
CA VAL A 117 -4.71 3.42 -0.37
C VAL A 117 -5.12 2.08 0.24
N ALA A 118 -5.28 1.98 1.56
CA ALA A 118 -5.73 0.74 2.19
C ALA A 118 -7.15 0.34 1.75
N ILE A 119 -8.07 1.30 1.63
CA ILE A 119 -9.43 1.05 1.13
C ILE A 119 -9.36 0.59 -0.33
N LYS A 120 -8.57 1.26 -1.18
CA LYS A 120 -8.41 0.91 -2.59
C LYS A 120 -7.86 -0.50 -2.78
N LEU A 121 -6.79 -0.85 -2.07
CA LEU A 121 -6.20 -2.18 -2.13
C LEU A 121 -7.15 -3.26 -1.60
N THR A 122 -8.00 -2.93 -0.64
CA THR A 122 -9.05 -3.85 -0.17
C THR A 122 -10.13 -4.06 -1.23
N TRP A 123 -10.59 -2.98 -1.88
CA TRP A 123 -11.55 -3.02 -2.98
C TRP A 123 -11.01 -3.83 -4.17
N LEU A 124 -9.72 -3.69 -4.51
CA LEU A 124 -9.06 -4.52 -5.53
C LEU A 124 -8.95 -5.99 -5.10
N ALA A 125 -8.57 -6.26 -3.85
CA ALA A 125 -8.40 -7.63 -3.37
C ALA A 125 -9.69 -8.45 -3.45
N TYR A 126 -10.85 -7.85 -3.15
CA TYR A 126 -12.16 -8.53 -3.28
C TYR A 126 -12.62 -8.75 -4.73
N GLN A 127 -11.96 -8.15 -5.71
CA GLN A 127 -12.26 -8.31 -7.14
C GLN A 127 -11.28 -9.25 -7.85
N MET A 128 -10.39 -9.89 -7.10
CA MET A 128 -9.49 -10.90 -7.68
C MET A 128 -10.25 -12.22 -7.89
N PRO A 129 -9.98 -12.96 -8.98
CA PRO A 129 -10.51 -14.31 -9.16
C PRO A 129 -10.18 -15.20 -7.96
N GLY A 130 -11.20 -15.83 -7.37
CA GLY A 130 -11.06 -16.68 -6.18
C GLY A 130 -10.99 -15.91 -4.85
N ALA A 131 -11.24 -14.60 -4.84
CA ALA A 131 -11.35 -13.84 -3.59
C ALA A 131 -12.51 -14.34 -2.72
N PRO A 132 -12.38 -14.26 -1.39
CA PRO A 132 -13.47 -14.63 -0.49
C PRO A 132 -14.65 -13.65 -0.58
N ASP A 133 -15.84 -14.14 -0.25
CA ASP A 133 -17.00 -13.27 -0.06
C ASP A 133 -16.75 -12.26 1.08
N CYS A 134 -17.18 -11.02 0.88
CA CYS A 134 -17.23 -10.00 1.92
C CYS A 134 -18.66 -9.83 2.43
N SER A 135 -18.81 -9.47 3.71
CA SER A 135 -20.12 -9.12 4.24
C SER A 135 -20.72 -7.93 3.49
N GLN A 136 -22.05 -7.89 3.43
CA GLN A 136 -22.79 -6.83 2.73
C GLN A 136 -22.37 -5.43 3.20
N ALA A 137 -22.11 -5.24 4.50
CA ALA A 137 -21.66 -3.97 5.06
C ALA A 137 -20.29 -3.52 4.51
N ILE A 138 -19.33 -4.45 4.35
CA ILE A 138 -18.02 -4.12 3.75
C ILE A 138 -18.17 -3.88 2.25
N LYS A 139 -19.00 -4.68 1.58
CA LYS A 139 -19.28 -4.50 0.14
C LYS A 139 -19.82 -3.10 -0.14
N GLU A 140 -20.87 -2.68 0.56
CA GLU A 140 -21.46 -1.34 0.44
C GLU A 140 -20.46 -0.24 0.75
N TYR A 141 -19.67 -0.41 1.83
CA TYR A 141 -18.61 0.52 2.18
C TYR A 141 -17.63 0.71 1.02
N LEU A 142 -17.13 -0.37 0.42
CA LEU A 142 -16.14 -0.31 -0.65
C LEU A 142 -16.75 0.25 -1.96
N ILE A 143 -18.00 -0.10 -2.26
CA ILE A 143 -18.72 0.42 -3.43
C ILE A 143 -18.91 1.94 -3.34
N GLU A 144 -19.22 2.47 -2.15
CA GLU A 144 -19.37 3.92 -1.97
C GLU A 144 -18.06 4.69 -2.25
N HIS A 145 -16.89 4.06 -2.12
CA HIS A 145 -15.60 4.72 -2.40
C HIS A 145 -15.17 4.61 -3.86
N PHE A 146 -15.28 3.42 -4.45
CA PHE A 146 -14.60 3.11 -5.72
C PHE A 146 -15.53 2.49 -6.78
N GLY A 147 -16.83 2.44 -6.51
CA GLY A 147 -17.81 1.87 -7.42
C GLY A 147 -17.94 0.35 -7.32
N GLU A 148 -18.75 -0.21 -8.23
CA GLU A 148 -19.11 -1.62 -8.22
C GLU A 148 -17.90 -2.57 -8.27
N LEU A 149 -18.01 -3.70 -7.57
CA LEU A 149 -17.05 -4.79 -7.65
C LEU A 149 -17.32 -5.60 -8.92
N LYS A 150 -16.39 -5.60 -9.88
CA LYS A 150 -16.57 -6.23 -11.20
C LYS A 150 -15.86 -7.58 -11.37
N ASN A 151 -15.07 -8.01 -10.39
CA ASN A 151 -14.24 -9.22 -10.45
C ASN A 151 -13.16 -9.20 -11.56
N GLU A 152 -12.58 -8.02 -11.81
CA GLU A 152 -11.67 -7.77 -12.93
C GLU A 152 -10.30 -7.26 -12.46
N THR A 153 -9.84 -7.61 -11.25
CA THR A 153 -8.51 -7.15 -10.82
C THR A 153 -7.41 -7.80 -11.63
N VAL A 154 -6.74 -6.97 -12.43
CA VAL A 154 -5.59 -7.32 -13.25
C VAL A 154 -4.32 -6.67 -12.72
N CYS A 155 -3.17 -7.19 -13.16
CA CYS A 155 -1.88 -6.57 -12.91
C CYS A 155 -1.83 -5.20 -13.58
N SER A 156 -1.49 -4.16 -12.82
CA SER A 156 -1.43 -2.79 -13.34
C SER A 156 -0.37 -2.56 -14.44
N ILE A 157 0.46 -3.55 -14.75
CA ILE A 157 1.59 -3.44 -15.68
C ILE A 157 1.43 -4.40 -16.87
N CYS A 158 1.16 -5.69 -16.65
CA CYS A 158 0.96 -6.62 -17.76
C CYS A 158 -0.51 -6.80 -18.17
N LEU A 159 -1.45 -6.23 -17.40
CA LEU A 159 -2.90 -6.31 -17.61
C LEU A 159 -3.47 -7.75 -17.56
N ASP A 160 -2.68 -8.73 -17.15
CA ASP A 160 -3.13 -10.10 -16.94
C ASP A 160 -3.85 -10.25 -15.58
N ASN A 161 -4.72 -11.24 -15.48
CA ASN A 161 -5.51 -11.52 -14.28
C ASN A 161 -4.62 -11.76 -13.06
N LEU A 162 -5.08 -11.28 -11.89
CA LEU A 162 -4.43 -11.54 -10.61
C LEU A 162 -5.32 -12.43 -9.72
N PRO A 163 -5.17 -13.77 -9.78
CA PRO A 163 -5.86 -14.66 -8.86
C PRO A 163 -5.52 -14.33 -7.41
N PHE A 164 -6.52 -14.39 -6.53
CA PHE A 164 -6.37 -14.10 -5.10
C PHE A 164 -5.34 -15.03 -4.42
N ASP A 165 -5.23 -16.27 -4.89
CA ASP A 165 -4.24 -17.25 -4.44
C ASP A 165 -2.78 -16.81 -4.65
N LEU A 166 -2.52 -15.79 -5.49
CA LEU A 166 -1.20 -15.18 -5.61
C LEU A 166 -0.71 -14.54 -4.31
N PHE A 167 -1.61 -14.16 -3.39
CA PHE A 167 -1.22 -13.73 -2.05
C PHE A 167 -0.62 -14.86 -1.20
N HIS A 168 -0.93 -16.12 -1.52
CA HIS A 168 -0.54 -17.30 -0.75
C HIS A 168 0.67 -18.05 -1.34
N SER A 169 0.89 -17.97 -2.65
CA SER A 169 1.91 -18.73 -3.39
C SER A 169 3.36 -18.26 -3.17
N ALA A 170 3.64 -17.62 -2.04
CA ALA A 170 4.97 -17.15 -1.69
C ALA A 170 5.90 -18.30 -1.29
N GLN A 171 6.83 -18.69 -2.16
CA GLN A 171 7.99 -19.51 -1.76
C GLN A 171 9.05 -18.60 -1.11
N ARG A 172 9.43 -18.91 0.14
CA ARG A 172 10.59 -18.29 0.84
C ARG A 172 10.58 -16.75 0.87
N GLY A 173 9.50 -16.14 1.33
CA GLY A 173 9.47 -14.68 1.61
C GLY A 173 9.38 -13.78 0.37
N LYS A 174 9.15 -14.34 -0.82
CA LYS A 174 8.80 -13.59 -2.04
C LYS A 174 7.32 -13.79 -2.33
N ALA A 175 6.51 -12.74 -2.21
CA ALA A 175 5.13 -12.79 -2.72
C ALA A 175 5.18 -12.72 -4.26
N ASN A 176 4.30 -13.47 -4.93
CA ASN A 176 4.14 -13.38 -6.39
C ASN A 176 3.37 -12.12 -6.81
N ILE A 177 2.69 -11.48 -5.85
CA ILE A 177 1.96 -10.23 -6.01
C ILE A 177 2.47 -9.18 -5.03
N GLU A 178 2.73 -7.98 -5.54
CA GLU A 178 3.18 -6.81 -4.78
C GLU A 178 2.19 -5.66 -4.96
N THR A 179 2.18 -4.74 -3.99
CA THR A 179 1.51 -3.45 -4.19
C THR A 179 2.43 -2.62 -5.08
N CYS A 180 1.89 -2.08 -6.17
CA CYS A 180 2.64 -1.28 -7.13
C CYS A 180 2.12 0.16 -7.17
N HIS A 181 2.92 1.02 -7.81
CA HIS A 181 2.59 2.41 -8.08
C HIS A 181 2.65 2.65 -9.58
N LEU A 182 1.57 3.16 -10.19
CA LEU A 182 1.55 3.47 -11.64
C LEU A 182 2.61 4.51 -11.97
N ASN A 183 2.72 5.52 -11.12
CA ASN A 183 3.76 6.54 -11.17
C ASN A 183 4.58 6.48 -9.86
N PRO A 184 5.92 6.43 -9.94
CA PRO A 184 6.78 6.40 -8.77
C PRO A 184 6.49 7.57 -7.81
N ARG A 185 6.69 7.33 -6.50
CA ARG A 185 6.67 8.37 -5.44
C ARG A 185 5.31 9.03 -5.17
N ILE A 186 4.23 8.59 -5.81
CA ILE A 186 2.88 9.08 -5.54
C ILE A 186 2.10 8.02 -4.75
N HIS A 187 1.66 8.34 -3.53
CA HIS A 187 0.96 7.39 -2.65
C HIS A 187 -0.48 7.82 -2.38
N ASN A 188 -1.40 7.53 -3.32
CA ASN A 188 -2.83 7.80 -3.20
C ASN A 188 -3.66 6.69 -3.88
N SER A 189 -4.98 6.70 -3.74
CA SER A 189 -5.87 5.66 -4.26
C SER A 189 -5.86 5.51 -5.79
N GLU A 190 -5.59 6.58 -6.52
CA GLU A 190 -5.61 6.58 -7.99
C GLU A 190 -4.32 6.03 -8.60
N ASN A 191 -3.24 6.00 -7.82
CA ASN A 191 -1.91 5.62 -8.29
C ASN A 191 -1.48 4.22 -7.81
N VAL A 192 -2.27 3.55 -6.97
CA VAL A 192 -1.92 2.24 -6.40
C VAL A 192 -2.68 1.11 -7.08
N GLY A 193 -2.02 -0.03 -7.17
CA GLY A 193 -2.62 -1.26 -7.63
C GLY A 193 -1.91 -2.48 -7.08
N PHE A 194 -2.20 -3.63 -7.68
CA PHE A 194 -1.42 -4.83 -7.50
C PHE A 194 -0.71 -5.17 -8.81
N ALA A 195 0.49 -5.74 -8.69
CA ALA A 195 1.22 -6.25 -9.83
C ALA A 195 1.88 -7.58 -9.51
N HIS A 196 2.09 -8.39 -10.54
CA HIS A 196 3.05 -9.47 -10.48
C HIS A 196 4.41 -8.91 -10.03
N ARG A 197 5.11 -9.67 -9.18
CA ARG A 197 6.41 -9.28 -8.64
C ARG A 197 7.40 -8.93 -9.75
N GLU A 198 7.48 -9.77 -10.77
CA GLU A 198 8.36 -9.62 -11.92
C GLU A 198 8.06 -8.33 -12.67
N CYS A 199 6.77 -8.03 -12.89
CA CYS A 199 6.34 -6.80 -13.54
C CYS A 199 6.71 -5.57 -12.70
N ASN A 200 6.47 -5.61 -11.38
CA ASN A 200 6.79 -4.51 -10.48
C ASN A 200 8.31 -4.22 -10.44
N ILE A 201 9.12 -5.28 -10.45
CA ILE A 201 10.59 -5.16 -10.53
C ILE A 201 11.00 -4.59 -11.89
N ALA A 202 10.39 -5.06 -12.98
CA ALA A 202 10.71 -4.60 -14.34
C ALA A 202 10.37 -3.12 -14.55
N GLN A 203 9.24 -2.64 -14.02
CA GLN A 203 8.87 -1.22 -14.06
C GLN A 203 9.94 -0.35 -13.37
N GLY A 204 10.45 -0.81 -12.22
CA GLY A 204 11.51 -0.13 -11.49
C GLY A 204 11.09 1.27 -11.03
N ASN A 205 11.83 2.29 -11.48
CA ASN A 205 11.59 3.69 -11.14
C ASN A 205 10.93 4.51 -12.26
N LYS A 206 10.38 3.84 -13.28
CA LYS A 206 9.70 4.48 -14.41
C LYS A 206 8.23 4.70 -14.10
N THR A 207 7.65 5.75 -14.66
CA THR A 207 6.18 5.81 -14.83
C THR A 207 5.72 4.65 -15.72
N LEU A 208 4.43 4.33 -15.68
CA LEU A 208 3.88 3.28 -16.52
C LEU A 208 4.05 3.61 -18.02
N GLU A 209 3.90 4.89 -18.38
CA GLU A 209 4.11 5.41 -19.73
C GLU A 209 5.57 5.24 -20.18
N GLU A 210 6.52 5.74 -19.38
CA GLU A 210 7.96 5.59 -19.64
C GLU A 210 8.38 4.12 -19.75
N PHE A 211 7.75 3.22 -18.98
CA PHE A 211 8.02 1.80 -19.03
C PHE A 211 7.55 1.18 -20.35
N TYR A 212 6.35 1.51 -20.83
CA TYR A 212 5.86 1.01 -22.10
C TYR A 212 6.61 1.58 -23.31
N GLU A 213 6.96 2.86 -23.29
CA GLU A 213 7.82 3.47 -24.31
C GLU A 213 9.19 2.79 -24.39
N TRP A 214 9.77 2.48 -23.22
CA TRP A 214 11.04 1.77 -23.14
C TRP A 214 10.96 0.35 -23.73
N ILE A 215 9.89 -0.40 -23.45
CA ILE A 215 9.65 -1.72 -24.05
C ILE A 215 9.49 -1.59 -25.56
N ALA A 216 8.65 -0.67 -26.04
CA ALA A 216 8.41 -0.46 -27.47
C ALA A 216 9.72 -0.14 -28.21
N GLY A 217 10.57 0.70 -27.64
CA GLY A 217 11.88 1.02 -28.21
C GLY A 217 12.84 -0.17 -28.24
N ILE A 218 12.78 -1.09 -27.27
CA ILE A 218 13.56 -2.35 -27.31
C ILE A 218 13.08 -3.24 -28.45
N LEU A 219 11.77 -3.44 -28.58
CA LEU A 219 11.17 -4.28 -29.61
C LEU A 219 11.44 -3.75 -31.02
N ASP A 220 11.35 -2.43 -31.22
CA ASP A 220 11.68 -1.79 -32.51
C ASP A 220 13.13 -2.06 -32.92
N ARG A 221 14.10 -1.97 -32.01
CA ARG A 221 15.50 -2.28 -32.30
C ARG A 221 15.73 -3.76 -32.59
N ALA A 222 15.08 -4.64 -31.83
CA ALA A 222 15.19 -6.09 -32.02
C ALA A 222 14.60 -6.55 -33.36
N ASN A 223 13.49 -5.96 -33.81
CA ASN A 223 12.83 -6.29 -35.07
C ASN A 223 13.50 -5.70 -36.32
N LYS A 224 14.39 -4.70 -36.14
CA LYS A 224 15.22 -4.15 -37.21
C LYS A 224 16.52 -4.94 -37.45
N SER A 225 16.76 -5.98 -36.64
CA SER A 225 17.91 -6.90 -36.73
C SER A 225 17.52 -8.17 -37.48
#